data_AF-A0A0D2E3E7-F1
#
_entry.id   AF-A0A0D2E3E7-F1
#
_cell.length_a   1.000
_cell.length_b   1.000
_cell.length_c   1.000
_cell.angle_alpha   90.00
_cell.angle_beta   90.00
_cell.angle_gamma   90.00
#
_symmetry.space_group_name_H-M   'P 1'
#
loop_
_entity.id
_entity.type
_entity.pdbx_description
1 polymer ?
#
loop_
_entity_poly.entity_id
_entity_poly.type
_entity_poly.pdbx_seq_one_letter_code
_entity_poly.pdbx_strand_id
1 'polypeptide(L)'
;MIGLRYEVVMWTIPYEYRGSIVIFAILLTLAKARPLSRFLIILSLVLYTIVVGQWDMFLFISGALCCEIHQYMNQMKPISIPTSATLPGAELNEKATHTRRVGTIARNIMSVWAVFCLLYVITIPDLHFGVGDIPLYGKISSIMPDSWNNHPGTGRFCTCVTAVLLVLVLGQSQLFKRALSSRFPQYLGDISFAIYIIHFSLIKTMGLPLLNAIRACRSSISPQVPVDSGLGGWIVLFVYSLIALPTLFWLGDLTERYIDKKSVALARWAETKLLE
;
A
#
# COMPACT_ATOMS: atom_id res chain seq x y z
N MET A 1 27.63 -3.30 1.29
CA MET A 1 26.92 -2.11 1.80
C MET A 1 27.53 -1.70 3.13
N ILE A 2 28.61 -0.90 3.10
CA ILE A 2 29.24 -0.31 4.29
C ILE A 2 28.84 1.16 4.25
N GLY A 3 27.93 1.60 5.12
CA GLY A 3 27.56 3.03 5.17
C GLY A 3 26.19 3.39 5.73
N LEU A 4 25.23 2.47 5.91
CA LEU A 4 23.98 2.81 6.60
C LEU A 4 24.17 2.66 8.11
N ARG A 5 24.28 3.79 8.81
CA ARG A 5 24.31 3.88 10.29
C ARG A 5 22.94 3.57 10.95
N TYR A 6 21.97 3.06 10.18
CA TYR A 6 20.61 2.76 10.62
C TYR A 6 20.27 1.30 10.27
N GLU A 7 19.40 0.68 11.07
CA GLU A 7 18.82 -0.64 10.78
C GLU A 7 18.27 -0.71 9.35
N VAL A 8 18.44 -1.86 8.70
CA VAL A 8 18.12 -2.09 7.27
C VAL A 8 16.68 -1.71 6.96
N VAL A 9 15.76 -1.90 7.91
CA VAL A 9 14.36 -1.55 7.75
C VAL A 9 14.14 -0.06 7.53
N MET A 10 14.97 0.85 8.04
CA MET A 10 14.75 2.30 7.92
C MET A 10 15.06 2.88 6.54
N TRP A 11 15.35 2.05 5.54
CA TRP A 11 15.75 2.51 4.21
C TRP A 11 14.68 3.32 3.47
N THR A 12 13.39 3.16 3.77
CA THR A 12 12.32 3.94 3.09
C THR A 12 12.16 5.33 3.67
N ILE A 13 12.49 5.53 4.95
CA ILE A 13 12.25 6.80 5.67
C ILE A 13 12.88 8.02 4.96
N PRO A 14 14.13 7.97 4.46
CA PRO A 14 14.69 9.08 3.69
C PRO A 14 13.93 9.39 2.39
N TYR A 15 13.45 8.35 1.70
CA TYR A 15 12.65 8.53 0.48
C TYR A 15 11.29 9.16 0.82
N GLU A 16 10.65 8.71 1.89
CA GLU A 16 9.36 9.24 2.36
C GLU A 16 9.47 10.71 2.76
N TYR A 17 10.51 11.07 3.49
CA TYR A 17 10.78 12.45 3.88
C TYR A 17 11.02 13.35 2.66
N ARG A 18 11.90 12.94 1.75
CA ARG A 18 12.20 13.68 0.52
C ARG A 18 10.96 13.85 -0.35
N GLY A 19 10.19 12.78 -0.58
CA GLY A 19 8.96 12.79 -1.37
C GLY A 19 7.90 13.71 -0.77
N SER A 20 7.74 13.68 0.55
CA SER A 20 6.79 14.54 1.27
C SER A 20 7.12 16.02 1.12
N ILE A 21 8.40 16.41 1.21
CA ILE A 21 8.84 17.80 0.98
C ILE A 21 8.54 18.24 -0.45
N VAL A 22 8.84 17.39 -1.43
CA VAL A 22 8.59 17.70 -2.85
C VAL A 22 7.10 17.92 -3.10
N ILE A 23 6.25 17.02 -2.59
CA ILE A 23 4.80 17.17 -2.73
C ILE A 23 4.29 18.42 -2.00
N PHE A 24 4.78 18.69 -0.78
CA PHE A 24 4.44 19.91 -0.06
C PHE A 24 4.79 21.16 -0.88
N ALA A 25 6.00 21.23 -1.45
CA ALA A 25 6.42 22.36 -2.28
C ALA A 25 5.58 22.49 -3.57
N ILE A 26 5.25 21.37 -4.23
CA ILE A 26 4.39 21.34 -5.42
C ILE A 26 2.99 21.88 -5.08
N LEU A 27 2.38 21.38 -4.00
CA LEU A 27 1.05 21.82 -3.55
C LEU A 27 1.04 23.30 -3.16
N LEU A 28 2.08 23.77 -2.46
CA LEU A 28 2.23 25.17 -2.08
C LEU A 28 2.36 26.08 -3.32
N THR A 29 3.18 25.68 -4.29
CA THR A 29 3.40 26.45 -5.54
C THR A 29 2.11 26.51 -6.38
N LEU A 30 1.34 25.42 -6.39
CA LEU A 30 0.11 25.29 -7.19
C LEU A 30 -1.16 25.69 -6.42
N ALA A 31 -1.04 26.19 -5.19
CA ALA A 31 -2.19 26.47 -4.32
C ALA A 31 -3.21 27.44 -4.94
N LYS A 32 -2.74 28.39 -5.76
CA LYS A 32 -3.59 29.38 -6.47
C LYS A 32 -3.78 29.07 -7.96
N ALA A 33 -3.29 27.93 -8.46
CA ALA A 33 -3.41 27.56 -9.86
C ALA A 33 -4.85 27.13 -10.21
N ARG A 34 -5.28 27.40 -11.45
CA ARG A 34 -6.58 26.92 -11.96
C ARG A 34 -6.55 25.38 -12.04
N PRO A 35 -7.70 24.68 -11.85
CA PRO A 35 -7.73 23.20 -11.80
C PRO A 35 -7.10 22.51 -13.01
N LEU A 36 -7.41 22.98 -14.23
CA LEU A 36 -6.84 22.40 -15.45
C LEU A 36 -5.32 22.63 -15.54
N SER A 37 -4.86 23.85 -15.24
CA SER A 37 -3.42 24.16 -15.23
C SER A 37 -2.69 23.33 -14.18
N ARG A 38 -3.26 23.20 -12.98
CA ARG A 38 -2.73 22.38 -11.89
C ARG A 38 -2.62 20.91 -12.31
N PHE A 39 -3.67 20.36 -12.88
CA PHE A 39 -3.67 18.99 -13.41
C PHE A 39 -2.60 18.79 -14.49
N LEU A 40 -2.50 19.69 -15.47
CA LEU A 40 -1.52 19.61 -16.55
C LEU A 40 -0.07 19.71 -16.05
N ILE A 41 0.19 20.56 -15.05
CA ILE A 41 1.52 20.69 -14.43
C ILE A 41 1.87 19.42 -13.63
N ILE A 42 0.94 18.88 -12.84
CA ILE A 42 1.18 17.63 -12.11
C ILE A 42 1.40 16.48 -13.10
N LEU A 43 0.61 16.40 -14.16
CA LEU A 43 0.77 15.39 -15.21
C LEU A 43 2.13 15.52 -15.91
N SER A 44 2.58 16.73 -16.23
CA SER A 44 3.88 16.93 -16.86
C SER A 44 5.03 16.53 -15.93
N LEU A 45 4.91 16.78 -14.62
CA LEU A 45 5.87 16.32 -13.61
C LEU A 45 5.91 14.79 -13.51
N VAL A 46 4.76 14.11 -13.56
CA VAL A 46 4.71 12.63 -13.61
C VAL A 46 5.44 12.12 -14.86
N LEU A 47 5.13 12.67 -16.03
CA LEU A 47 5.80 12.27 -17.28
C LEU A 47 7.31 12.53 -17.22
N TYR A 48 7.74 13.64 -16.62
CA TYR A 48 9.14 13.93 -16.38
C TYR A 48 9.81 12.86 -15.51
N THR A 49 9.18 12.45 -14.41
CA THR A 49 9.74 11.37 -13.56
C THR A 49 9.85 10.02 -14.27
N ILE A 50 8.96 9.74 -15.23
CA ILE A 50 9.04 8.55 -16.09
C ILE A 50 10.26 8.63 -17.00
N VAL A 51 10.48 9.78 -17.66
CA VAL A 51 11.64 9.96 -18.56
C VAL A 51 12.95 9.80 -17.78
N VAL A 52 13.07 10.45 -16.62
CA VAL A 52 14.28 10.42 -15.80
C VAL A 52 14.51 9.06 -15.13
N GLY A 53 13.45 8.30 -14.85
CA GLY A 53 13.55 7.06 -14.08
C GLY A 53 13.70 7.33 -12.58
N GLN A 54 12.97 8.29 -12.02
CA GLN A 54 12.92 8.50 -10.56
C GLN A 54 11.67 7.81 -9.99
N TRP A 55 11.79 6.52 -9.67
CA TRP A 55 10.67 5.67 -9.26
C TRP A 55 9.97 6.16 -7.98
N ASP A 56 10.74 6.66 -7.01
CA ASP A 56 10.25 7.20 -5.75
C ASP A 56 9.38 8.44 -6.01
N MET A 57 9.92 9.43 -6.72
CA MET A 57 9.22 10.67 -7.06
C MET A 57 8.00 10.42 -7.94
N PHE A 58 8.10 9.48 -8.87
CA PHE A 58 6.97 9.05 -9.69
C PHE A 58 5.79 8.61 -8.82
N LEU A 59 6.01 7.77 -7.80
CA LEU A 59 4.94 7.30 -6.92
C LEU A 59 4.32 8.44 -6.11
N PHE A 60 5.14 9.33 -5.55
CA PHE A 60 4.66 10.48 -4.76
C PHE A 60 3.82 11.45 -5.60
N ILE A 61 4.32 11.87 -6.77
CA ILE A 61 3.64 12.84 -7.64
C ILE A 61 2.40 12.21 -8.28
N SER A 62 2.46 10.91 -8.62
CA SER A 62 1.30 10.18 -9.10
C SER A 62 0.18 10.10 -8.04
N GLY A 63 0.52 10.05 -6.75
CA GLY A 63 -0.46 10.19 -5.67
C GLY A 63 -1.26 11.51 -5.74
N ALA A 64 -0.56 12.62 -5.96
CA ALA A 64 -1.22 13.92 -6.17
C ALA A 64 -2.09 13.93 -7.44
N LEU A 65 -1.62 13.31 -8.53
CA LEU A 65 -2.41 13.15 -9.76
C LEU A 65 -3.70 12.34 -9.52
N CYS A 66 -3.61 11.24 -8.76
CA CYS A 66 -4.76 10.43 -8.37
C CYS A 66 -5.81 11.26 -7.60
N CYS A 67 -5.36 12.16 -6.72
CA CYS A 67 -6.25 13.08 -6.01
C CYS A 67 -6.98 14.03 -6.97
N GLU A 68 -6.28 14.63 -7.95
CA GLU A 68 -6.90 15.50 -8.96
C GLU A 68 -7.95 14.73 -9.79
N ILE A 69 -7.61 13.53 -10.26
CA ILE A 69 -8.54 12.66 -11.01
C ILE A 69 -9.76 12.35 -10.15
N HIS A 70 -9.55 12.00 -8.87
CA HIS A 70 -10.64 11.69 -7.96
C HIS A 70 -11.57 12.89 -7.73
N GLN A 71 -11.03 14.08 -7.55
CA GLN A 71 -11.81 15.31 -7.39
C GLN A 71 -12.64 15.60 -8.65
N TYR A 72 -12.03 15.52 -9.83
CA TYR A 72 -12.70 15.74 -11.11
C TYR A 72 -13.85 14.75 -11.33
N MET A 73 -13.62 13.45 -11.09
CA MET A 73 -14.64 12.43 -11.22
C MET A 73 -15.81 12.60 -10.24
N ASN A 74 -15.56 13.16 -9.05
CA ASN A 74 -16.63 13.43 -8.10
C ASN A 74 -17.46 14.66 -8.50
N GLN A 75 -16.85 15.68 -9.10
CA GLN A 75 -17.57 16.85 -9.62
C GLN A 75 -18.51 16.50 -10.78
N MET A 76 -18.15 15.50 -11.59
CA MET A 76 -18.96 15.05 -12.73
C MET A 76 -20.19 14.19 -12.38
N LYS A 77 -20.31 13.71 -11.13
CA LYS A 77 -21.50 12.94 -10.73
C LYS A 77 -22.69 13.90 -10.64
N PRO A 78 -23.76 13.72 -11.46
CA PRO A 78 -24.91 14.60 -11.40
C PRO A 78 -25.53 14.55 -10.00
N ILE A 79 -25.81 15.73 -9.44
CA ILE A 79 -26.56 15.88 -8.20
C ILE A 79 -27.89 15.15 -8.38
N SER A 80 -28.12 14.10 -7.60
CA SER A 80 -29.42 13.44 -7.52
C SER A 80 -30.40 14.41 -6.86
N ILE A 81 -31.14 15.16 -7.66
CA ILE A 81 -32.27 15.96 -7.18
C ILE A 81 -33.29 14.98 -6.57
N PRO A 82 -33.72 15.16 -5.31
CA PRO A 82 -34.77 14.33 -4.75
C PRO A 82 -36.08 14.66 -5.45
N THR A 83 -36.48 13.84 -6.42
CA THR A 83 -37.79 13.95 -7.07
C THR A 83 -38.88 13.50 -6.10
N SER A 84 -39.27 14.39 -5.19
CA SER A 84 -40.55 14.31 -4.50
C SER A 84 -41.64 14.85 -5.41
N ALA A 85 -42.30 13.99 -6.20
CA ALA A 85 -43.62 14.25 -6.78
C ALA A 85 -44.25 12.94 -7.31
N THR A 86 -45.09 12.35 -6.47
CA THR A 86 -46.32 11.59 -6.71
C THR A 86 -46.68 11.25 -8.17
N LEU A 87 -46.64 9.96 -8.55
CA LEU A 87 -47.42 9.27 -9.62
C LEU A 87 -47.19 7.73 -9.50
N PRO A 88 -48.09 6.84 -10.00
CA PRO A 88 -48.12 5.42 -9.65
C PRO A 88 -46.97 4.65 -10.30
N GLY A 89 -45.84 4.57 -9.60
CA GLY A 89 -44.54 4.15 -10.13
C GLY A 89 -43.98 2.84 -9.59
N ALA A 90 -44.81 1.92 -9.08
CA ALA A 90 -44.31 0.67 -8.46
C ALA A 90 -43.55 -0.23 -9.47
N GLU A 91 -44.09 -0.47 -10.67
CA GLU A 91 -43.44 -1.34 -11.66
C GLU A 91 -42.25 -0.69 -12.39
N LEU A 92 -42.31 0.62 -12.63
CA LEU A 92 -41.19 1.38 -13.21
C LEU A 92 -40.02 1.47 -12.21
N ASN A 93 -40.32 1.63 -10.92
CA ASN A 93 -39.33 1.62 -9.86
C ASN A 93 -38.73 0.22 -9.65
N GLU A 94 -39.50 -0.86 -9.81
CA GLU A 94 -38.98 -2.23 -9.69
C GLU A 94 -38.02 -2.59 -10.84
N LYS A 95 -38.35 -2.24 -12.09
CA LYS A 95 -37.42 -2.43 -13.23
C LYS A 95 -36.19 -1.52 -13.13
N ALA A 96 -36.35 -0.27 -12.69
CA ALA A 96 -35.24 0.66 -12.49
C ALA A 96 -34.30 0.21 -11.35
N THR A 97 -34.85 -0.29 -10.24
CA THR A 97 -34.07 -0.81 -9.11
C THR A 97 -33.35 -2.12 -9.46
N HIS A 98 -34.00 -3.04 -10.19
CA HIS A 98 -33.36 -4.26 -10.68
C HIS A 98 -32.19 -3.94 -11.63
N THR A 99 -32.39 -3.06 -12.60
CA THR A 99 -31.34 -2.65 -13.57
C THR A 99 -30.16 -1.97 -12.85
N ARG A 100 -30.43 -1.11 -11.86
CA ARG A 100 -29.41 -0.46 -11.03
C ARG A 100 -28.64 -1.45 -10.15
N ARG A 101 -29.31 -2.49 -9.64
CA ARG A 101 -28.70 -3.56 -8.84
C ARG A 101 -27.78 -4.43 -9.70
N VAL A 102 -28.23 -4.85 -10.88
CA VAL A 102 -27.41 -5.62 -11.85
C VAL A 102 -26.18 -4.81 -12.28
N GLY A 103 -26.34 -3.52 -12.60
CA GLY A 103 -25.21 -2.65 -12.95
C GLY A 103 -24.20 -2.48 -11.81
N THR A 104 -24.67 -2.44 -10.56
CA THR A 104 -23.79 -2.37 -9.38
C THR A 104 -23.02 -3.68 -9.17
N ILE A 105 -23.68 -4.83 -9.34
CA ILE A 105 -23.04 -6.15 -9.24
C ILE A 105 -21.99 -6.33 -10.35
N ALA A 106 -22.33 -6.01 -11.59
CA ALA A 106 -21.41 -6.08 -12.72
C ALA A 106 -20.17 -5.20 -12.50
N ARG A 107 -20.35 -3.97 -12.01
CA ARG A 107 -19.22 -3.08 -11.67
C ARG A 107 -18.36 -3.63 -10.53
N ASN A 108 -18.96 -4.24 -9.51
CA ASN A 108 -18.19 -4.84 -8.41
C ASN A 108 -17.37 -6.04 -8.92
N ILE A 109 -17.98 -6.93 -9.71
CA ILE A 109 -17.29 -8.06 -10.35
C ILE A 109 -16.13 -7.54 -11.22
N MET A 110 -16.38 -6.54 -12.06
CA MET A 110 -15.34 -5.91 -12.87
C MET A 110 -14.20 -5.32 -12.03
N SER A 111 -14.52 -4.66 -10.91
CA SER A 111 -13.49 -4.12 -10.02
C SER A 111 -12.66 -5.21 -9.34
N VAL A 112 -13.27 -6.33 -8.96
CA VAL A 112 -12.56 -7.48 -8.37
C VAL A 112 -11.63 -8.10 -9.41
N TRP A 113 -12.11 -8.32 -10.63
CA TRP A 113 -11.28 -8.80 -11.73
C TRP A 113 -10.13 -7.85 -12.05
N ALA A 114 -10.39 -6.54 -12.11
CA ALA A 114 -9.35 -5.54 -12.34
C ALA A 114 -8.27 -5.58 -11.26
N VAL A 115 -8.66 -5.64 -9.97
CA VAL A 115 -7.72 -5.78 -8.86
C VAL A 115 -6.94 -7.08 -8.96
N PHE A 116 -7.58 -8.20 -9.28
CA PHE A 116 -6.91 -9.49 -9.45
C PHE A 116 -5.86 -9.44 -10.58
N CYS A 117 -6.20 -8.87 -11.73
CA CYS A 117 -5.26 -8.69 -12.84
C CYS A 117 -4.08 -7.78 -12.45
N LEU A 118 -4.33 -6.70 -11.71
CA LEU A 118 -3.28 -5.80 -11.24
C LEU A 118 -2.38 -6.47 -10.20
N LEU A 119 -2.94 -7.24 -9.28
CA LEU A 119 -2.17 -8.03 -8.32
C LEU A 119 -1.32 -9.08 -9.03
N TYR A 120 -1.82 -9.70 -10.09
CA TYR A 120 -1.01 -10.63 -10.90
C TYR A 120 0.22 -9.93 -11.50
N VAL A 121 0.06 -8.71 -12.04
CA VAL A 121 1.18 -7.93 -12.58
C VAL A 121 2.15 -7.47 -11.49
N ILE A 122 1.67 -7.11 -10.30
CA ILE A 122 2.55 -6.66 -9.21
C ILE A 122 3.40 -7.79 -8.64
N THR A 123 2.94 -9.04 -8.76
CA THR A 123 3.68 -10.25 -8.33
C THR A 123 4.76 -10.70 -9.33
N ILE A 124 5.21 -9.82 -10.23
CA ILE A 124 6.29 -10.14 -11.16
C ILE A 124 7.54 -10.57 -10.38
N PRO A 125 8.12 -11.75 -10.65
CA PRO A 125 9.24 -12.28 -9.88
C PRO A 125 10.48 -11.41 -10.04
N ASP A 126 11.39 -11.49 -9.06
CA ASP A 126 12.66 -10.80 -9.15
C ASP A 126 13.52 -11.35 -10.29
N LEU A 127 14.08 -10.47 -11.12
CA LEU A 127 14.92 -10.80 -12.27
C LEU A 127 16.15 -11.64 -11.90
N HIS A 128 16.57 -11.65 -10.63
CA HIS A 128 17.60 -12.55 -10.11
C HIS A 128 17.24 -14.03 -10.33
N PHE A 129 15.96 -14.37 -10.39
CA PHE A 129 15.47 -15.73 -10.67
C PHE A 129 15.09 -15.93 -12.15
N GLY A 130 15.41 -14.96 -13.01
CA GLY A 130 14.94 -14.88 -14.39
C GLY A 130 13.52 -14.30 -14.48
N VAL A 131 13.21 -13.67 -15.60
CA VAL A 131 11.81 -13.52 -16.01
C VAL A 131 11.34 -14.95 -16.28
N GLY A 132 10.61 -15.57 -15.34
CA GLY A 132 10.20 -16.97 -15.48
C GLY A 132 9.50 -17.25 -16.83
N ASP A 133 9.16 -18.51 -17.10
CA ASP A 133 8.66 -18.98 -18.42
C ASP A 133 7.31 -18.39 -18.90
N ILE A 134 6.83 -17.32 -18.27
CA ILE A 134 5.55 -16.69 -18.56
C ILE A 134 5.76 -15.61 -19.65
N PRO A 135 5.19 -15.79 -20.87
CA PRO A 135 5.41 -14.89 -22.00
C PRO A 135 4.99 -13.44 -21.74
N LEU A 136 4.00 -13.24 -20.86
CA LEU A 136 3.51 -11.92 -20.48
C LEU A 136 4.63 -11.06 -19.88
N TYR A 137 5.43 -11.62 -18.98
CA TYR A 137 6.47 -10.87 -18.28
C TYR A 137 7.62 -10.49 -19.20
N GLY A 138 7.97 -11.34 -20.18
CA GLY A 138 8.94 -11.00 -21.23
C GLY A 138 8.49 -9.81 -22.08
N LYS A 139 7.21 -9.77 -22.47
CA LYS A 139 6.64 -8.67 -23.24
C LYS A 139 6.50 -7.37 -22.43
N ILE A 140 6.18 -7.48 -21.15
CA ILE A 140 6.13 -6.34 -20.24
C ILE A 140 7.54 -5.76 -20.05
N SER A 141 8.56 -6.62 -19.91
CA SER A 141 9.96 -6.20 -19.81
C SER A 141 10.45 -5.44 -21.04
N SER A 142 9.99 -5.80 -22.24
CA SER A 142 10.42 -5.10 -23.46
C SER A 142 9.84 -3.70 -23.64
N ILE A 143 8.80 -3.34 -22.88
CA ILE A 143 8.15 -2.02 -22.92
C ILE A 143 8.78 -1.06 -21.90
N MET A 144 9.62 -1.57 -20.99
CA MET A 144 10.20 -0.76 -19.93
C MET A 144 11.22 0.23 -20.51
N PRO A 145 11.17 1.52 -20.13
CA PRO A 145 12.19 2.48 -20.55
C PRO A 145 13.54 2.15 -19.92
N ASP A 146 14.63 2.32 -20.68
CA ASP A 146 15.98 1.99 -20.23
C ASP A 146 16.42 2.74 -18.96
N SER A 147 15.86 3.94 -18.73
CA SER A 147 16.11 4.74 -17.52
C SER A 147 15.70 4.03 -16.22
N TRP A 148 14.86 2.99 -16.29
CA TRP A 148 14.35 2.26 -15.14
C TRP A 148 15.07 0.93 -14.84
N ASN A 149 16.09 0.56 -15.63
CA ASN A 149 16.72 -0.77 -15.54
C ASN A 149 17.60 -0.97 -14.28
N ASN A 150 18.04 0.10 -13.62
CA ASN A 150 19.02 0.05 -12.51
C ASN A 150 18.40 0.23 -11.11
N HIS A 151 17.11 -0.03 -10.95
CA HIS A 151 16.41 0.15 -9.67
C HIS A 151 16.29 -1.14 -8.85
N PRO A 152 16.18 -1.04 -7.52
CA PRO A 152 15.79 -2.16 -6.69
C PRO A 152 14.43 -2.73 -7.14
N GLY A 153 14.11 -3.98 -6.80
CA GLY A 153 12.85 -4.64 -7.23
C GLY A 153 11.59 -3.80 -6.97
N THR A 154 11.58 -2.98 -5.92
CA THR A 154 10.50 -2.04 -5.57
C THR A 154 10.33 -0.87 -6.54
N GLY A 155 11.41 -0.46 -7.21
CA GLY A 155 11.45 0.69 -8.12
C GLY A 155 11.28 0.33 -9.59
N ARG A 156 10.79 -0.86 -9.92
CA ARG A 156 10.55 -1.28 -11.30
C ARG A 156 9.39 -0.51 -11.90
N PHE A 157 9.54 -0.11 -13.17
CA PHE A 157 8.53 0.66 -13.89
C PHE A 157 7.14 0.04 -13.82
N CYS A 158 7.02 -1.26 -14.12
CA CYS A 158 5.72 -1.93 -14.13
C CYS A 158 5.12 -2.07 -12.73
N THR A 159 5.93 -2.36 -11.71
CA THR A 159 5.47 -2.40 -10.32
C THR A 159 4.92 -1.05 -9.90
N CYS A 160 5.64 0.03 -10.20
CA CYS A 160 5.21 1.39 -9.85
C CYS A 160 3.94 1.81 -10.61
N VAL A 161 3.88 1.59 -11.92
CA VAL A 161 2.69 1.92 -12.73
C VAL A 161 1.48 1.12 -12.27
N THR A 162 1.64 -0.19 -12.03
CA THR A 162 0.57 -1.05 -11.52
C THR A 162 0.12 -0.62 -10.13
N ALA A 163 1.03 -0.19 -9.24
CA ALA A 163 0.66 0.34 -7.93
C ALA A 163 -0.22 1.60 -8.05
N VAL A 164 0.13 2.54 -8.93
CA VAL A 164 -0.67 3.75 -9.19
C VAL A 164 -2.06 3.38 -9.73
N LEU A 165 -2.13 2.48 -10.71
CA LEU A 165 -3.40 1.99 -11.27
C LEU A 165 -4.25 1.26 -10.22
N LEU A 166 -3.62 0.48 -9.34
CA LEU A 166 -4.29 -0.23 -8.26
C LEU A 166 -4.96 0.76 -7.30
N VAL A 167 -4.24 1.81 -6.89
CA VAL A 167 -4.82 2.87 -6.03
C VAL A 167 -6.00 3.56 -6.72
N LEU A 168 -5.90 3.85 -8.02
CA LEU A 168 -7.00 4.42 -8.78
C LEU A 168 -8.23 3.51 -8.83
N VAL A 169 -8.05 2.23 -9.14
CA VAL A 169 -9.15 1.24 -9.22
C VAL A 169 -9.82 1.05 -7.86
N LEU A 170 -9.02 0.89 -6.79
CA LEU A 170 -9.53 0.80 -5.42
C LEU A 170 -10.29 2.08 -5.02
N GLY A 171 -9.77 3.24 -5.42
CA GLY A 171 -10.37 4.55 -5.21
C GLY A 171 -11.67 4.81 -5.98
N GLN A 172 -12.06 3.96 -6.94
CA GLN A 172 -13.34 4.06 -7.65
C GLN A 172 -14.38 3.03 -7.18
N SER A 173 -13.94 1.90 -6.62
CA SER A 173 -14.83 0.82 -6.20
C SER A 173 -15.39 1.04 -4.78
N GLN A 174 -16.72 1.04 -4.67
CA GLN A 174 -17.38 1.17 -3.36
C GLN A 174 -17.22 -0.08 -2.48
N LEU A 175 -17.05 -1.26 -3.10
CA LEU A 175 -16.81 -2.50 -2.37
C LEU A 175 -15.48 -2.42 -1.61
N PHE A 176 -14.40 -2.09 -2.33
CA PHE A 176 -13.06 -2.02 -1.75
C PHE A 176 -12.92 -0.87 -0.75
N LYS A 177 -13.52 0.30 -1.01
CA LYS A 177 -13.58 1.37 -0.02
C LYS A 177 -14.22 0.92 1.28
N ARG A 178 -15.39 0.27 1.22
CA ARG A 178 -16.07 -0.24 2.42
C ARG A 178 -15.24 -1.29 3.15
N ALA A 179 -14.62 -2.20 2.41
CA ALA A 179 -13.77 -3.24 2.99
C ALA A 179 -12.54 -2.64 3.70
N LEU A 180 -11.79 -1.75 3.02
CA LEU A 180 -10.56 -1.14 3.53
C LEU A 180 -10.81 -0.06 4.60
N SER A 181 -11.97 0.58 4.60
CA SER A 181 -12.39 1.52 5.66
C SER A 181 -13.11 0.84 6.82
N SER A 182 -13.16 -0.50 6.88
CA SER A 182 -13.70 -1.22 8.04
C SER A 182 -12.74 -1.14 9.23
N ARG A 183 -13.24 -1.41 10.44
CA ARG A 183 -12.48 -1.23 11.69
C ARG A 183 -11.17 -2.01 11.71
N PHE A 184 -11.17 -3.23 11.17
CA PHE A 184 -10.01 -4.11 11.24
C PHE A 184 -8.83 -3.64 10.37
N PRO A 185 -8.98 -3.36 9.05
CA PRO A 185 -7.90 -2.79 8.25
C PRO A 185 -7.45 -1.40 8.71
N GLN A 186 -8.35 -0.58 9.26
CA GLN A 186 -7.97 0.71 9.85
C GLN A 186 -7.09 0.52 11.09
N TYR A 187 -7.46 -0.42 11.98
CA TYR A 187 -6.62 -0.81 13.11
C TYR A 187 -5.23 -1.30 12.68
N LEU A 188 -5.18 -2.15 11.64
CA LEU A 188 -3.90 -2.59 11.07
C LEU A 188 -3.09 -1.42 10.52
N GLY A 189 -3.76 -0.42 9.92
CA GLY A 189 -3.14 0.82 9.47
C GLY A 189 -2.52 1.62 10.61
N ASP A 190 -3.26 1.80 11.71
CA ASP A 190 -2.80 2.58 12.87
C ASP A 190 -1.50 2.01 13.46
N ILE A 191 -1.40 0.69 13.62
CA ILE A 191 -0.21 0.04 14.20
C ILE A 191 0.89 -0.29 13.19
N SER A 192 0.65 -0.09 11.89
CA SER A 192 1.54 -0.57 10.82
C SER A 192 2.95 0.03 10.90
N PHE A 193 3.05 1.34 11.13
CA PHE A 193 4.32 2.04 11.24
C PHE A 193 5.11 1.61 12.48
N ALA A 194 4.42 1.44 13.62
CA ALA A 194 5.03 0.95 14.84
C ALA A 194 5.61 -0.46 14.65
N ILE A 195 4.83 -1.39 14.07
CA ILE A 195 5.29 -2.73 13.70
C ILE A 195 6.49 -2.66 12.74
N TYR A 196 6.42 -1.80 11.72
CA TYR A 196 7.50 -1.63 10.74
C TYR A 196 8.84 -1.25 11.38
N ILE A 197 8.85 -0.36 12.38
CA ILE A 197 10.09 0.02 13.07
C ILE A 197 10.60 -1.13 13.95
N ILE A 198 9.73 -1.77 14.72
CA ILE A 198 10.18 -2.67 15.79
C ILE A 198 10.39 -4.12 15.33
N HIS A 199 9.77 -4.57 14.24
CA HIS A 199 9.72 -6.01 13.91
C HIS A 199 11.10 -6.63 13.79
N PHE A 200 12.06 -5.95 13.18
CA PHE A 200 13.41 -6.49 13.00
C PHE A 200 14.18 -6.56 14.31
N SER A 201 14.06 -5.53 15.15
CA SER A 201 14.59 -5.52 16.51
C SER A 201 13.99 -6.65 17.34
N LEU A 202 12.66 -6.84 17.27
CA LEU A 202 11.94 -7.90 17.98
C LEU A 202 12.37 -9.30 17.51
N ILE A 203 12.56 -9.48 16.20
CA ILE A 203 13.06 -10.74 15.63
C ILE A 203 14.45 -11.04 16.19
N LYS A 204 15.36 -10.05 16.24
CA LYS A 204 16.72 -10.26 16.75
C LYS A 204 16.75 -10.53 18.26
N THR A 205 15.99 -9.77 19.06
CA THR A 205 16.07 -9.80 20.53
C THR A 205 15.22 -10.88 21.17
N MET A 206 14.05 -11.18 20.60
CA MET A 206 13.10 -12.16 21.16
C MET A 206 12.82 -13.31 20.19
N GLY A 207 12.63 -13.02 18.90
CA GLY A 207 12.24 -14.02 17.91
C GLY A 207 13.30 -15.11 17.71
N LEU A 208 14.56 -14.75 17.52
CA LEU A 208 15.64 -15.70 17.28
C LEU A 208 15.95 -16.56 18.52
N PRO A 209 16.07 -16.00 19.75
CA PRO A 209 16.16 -16.82 20.96
C PRO A 209 14.96 -17.75 21.14
N LEU A 210 13.74 -17.28 20.89
CA LEU A 210 12.52 -18.09 20.98
C LEU A 210 12.55 -19.25 19.97
N LEU A 211 12.91 -18.99 18.71
CA LEU A 211 13.02 -20.00 17.68
C LEU A 211 14.05 -21.07 18.08
N ASN A 212 15.21 -20.65 18.58
CA ASN A 212 16.26 -21.56 19.04
C ASN A 212 15.81 -22.39 20.24
N ALA A 213 15.07 -21.80 21.18
CA ALA A 213 14.51 -22.52 22.33
C ALA A 213 13.46 -23.56 21.92
N ILE A 214 12.56 -23.23 20.99
CA ILE A 214 11.56 -24.17 20.45
C ILE A 214 12.27 -25.33 19.73
N ARG A 215 13.30 -25.02 18.92
CA ARG A 215 14.11 -26.03 18.23
C ARG A 215 14.83 -26.96 19.21
N ALA A 216 15.44 -26.41 20.26
CA ALA A 216 16.13 -27.19 21.29
C ALA A 216 15.18 -28.08 22.11
N CYS A 217 13.99 -27.58 22.43
CA CYS A 217 12.95 -28.38 23.08
C CYS A 217 12.49 -29.53 22.16
N ARG A 218 12.29 -29.23 20.87
CA ARG A 218 11.89 -30.25 19.89
C ARG A 218 12.95 -31.33 19.70
N SER A 219 14.22 -30.95 19.58
CA SER A 219 15.33 -31.92 19.45
C SER A 219 15.47 -32.80 20.68
N SER A 220 15.11 -32.30 21.88
CA SER A 220 15.11 -33.09 23.11
C SER A 220 13.99 -34.14 23.14
N ILE A 221 12.81 -33.81 22.60
CA ILE A 221 11.64 -34.71 22.56
C ILE A 221 11.78 -35.78 21.46
N SER A 222 12.40 -35.45 20.34
CA SER A 222 12.55 -36.37 19.21
C SER A 222 13.94 -36.27 18.58
N PRO A 223 14.97 -36.89 19.21
CA PRO A 223 16.36 -36.76 18.78
C PRO A 223 16.64 -37.35 17.39
N GLN A 224 15.84 -38.34 16.97
CA GLN A 224 16.04 -39.13 15.76
C GLN A 224 15.47 -38.49 14.49
N VAL A 225 14.73 -37.38 14.61
CA VAL A 225 14.09 -36.71 13.48
C VAL A 225 14.73 -35.34 13.28
N PRO A 226 15.24 -35.01 12.08
CA PRO A 226 15.80 -33.69 11.82
C PRO A 226 14.76 -32.59 12.08
N VAL A 227 15.13 -31.60 12.90
CA VAL A 227 14.23 -30.55 13.42
C VAL A 227 13.56 -29.74 12.30
N ASP A 228 14.26 -29.56 11.18
CA ASP A 228 13.79 -28.77 10.04
C ASP A 228 13.13 -29.62 8.93
N SER A 229 12.95 -30.93 9.13
CA SER A 229 12.40 -31.82 8.10
C SER A 229 10.90 -32.09 8.25
N GLY A 230 10.18 -32.02 7.12
CA GLY A 230 8.78 -32.43 7.00
C GLY A 230 7.85 -31.80 8.04
N LEU A 231 7.05 -32.63 8.70
CA LEU A 231 6.07 -32.21 9.72
C LEU A 231 6.70 -31.51 10.93
N GLY A 232 7.95 -31.86 11.29
CA GLY A 232 8.65 -31.29 12.44
C GLY A 232 8.92 -29.80 12.28
N GLY A 233 9.39 -29.39 11.09
CA GLY A 233 9.61 -27.99 10.77
C GLY A 233 8.32 -27.17 10.80
N TRP A 234 7.22 -27.72 10.27
CA TRP A 234 5.90 -27.07 10.32
C TRP A 234 5.40 -26.86 11.75
N ILE A 235 5.62 -27.83 12.64
CA ILE A 235 5.26 -27.69 14.07
C ILE A 235 6.08 -26.58 14.73
N VAL A 236 7.40 -26.53 14.49
CA VAL A 236 8.26 -25.47 15.03
C VAL A 236 7.80 -24.10 14.55
N LEU A 237 7.53 -23.95 13.24
CA LEU A 237 7.04 -22.69 12.67
C LEU A 237 5.65 -22.31 13.20
N PHE A 238 4.76 -23.29 13.40
CA PHE A 238 3.43 -23.05 13.94
C PHE A 238 3.51 -22.55 15.39
N VAL A 239 4.25 -23.23 16.25
CA VAL A 239 4.45 -22.84 17.66
C VAL A 239 5.14 -21.48 17.75
N TYR A 240 6.17 -21.25 16.93
CA TYR A 240 6.83 -19.96 16.83
C TYR A 240 5.85 -18.86 16.45
N SER A 241 5.05 -19.07 15.40
CA SER A 241 4.07 -18.08 14.91
C SER A 241 2.98 -17.78 15.93
N LEU A 242 2.54 -18.81 16.67
CA LEU A 242 1.52 -18.68 17.71
C LEU A 242 1.96 -17.75 18.86
N ILE A 243 3.26 -17.64 19.11
CA ILE A 243 3.84 -16.76 20.14
C ILE A 243 4.30 -15.43 19.52
N ALA A 244 5.03 -15.50 18.41
CA ALA A 244 5.68 -14.34 17.80
C ALA A 244 4.68 -13.34 17.21
N LEU A 245 3.62 -13.81 16.53
CA LEU A 245 2.64 -12.90 15.92
C LEU A 245 1.86 -12.11 16.99
N PRO A 246 1.21 -12.73 18.00
CA PRO A 246 0.54 -11.96 19.04
C PRO A 246 1.47 -11.01 19.78
N THR A 247 2.72 -11.43 20.04
CA THR A 247 3.73 -10.56 20.67
C THR A 247 4.07 -9.35 19.80
N LEU A 248 4.23 -9.54 18.50
CA LEU A 248 4.49 -8.46 17.54
C LEU A 248 3.32 -7.47 17.48
N PHE A 249 2.09 -7.97 17.37
CA PHE A 249 0.88 -7.13 17.36
C PHE A 249 0.71 -6.36 18.67
N TRP A 250 0.90 -7.03 19.81
CA TRP A 250 0.79 -6.41 21.12
C TRP A 250 1.85 -5.32 21.34
N LEU A 251 3.12 -5.61 21.02
CA LEU A 251 4.19 -4.64 21.18
C LEU A 251 4.09 -3.48 20.18
N GLY A 252 3.62 -3.77 18.95
CA GLY A 252 3.29 -2.76 17.94
C GLY A 252 2.22 -1.80 18.44
N ASP A 253 1.14 -2.34 19.01
CA ASP A 253 0.04 -1.56 19.59
C ASP A 253 0.45 -0.73 20.82
N LEU A 254 1.37 -1.23 21.66
CA LEU A 254 1.98 -0.43 22.73
C LEU A 254 2.85 0.70 22.17
N THR A 255 3.69 0.39 21.19
CA THR A 255 4.60 1.36 20.56
C THR A 255 3.80 2.48 19.88
N GLU A 256 2.72 2.14 19.19
CA GLU A 256 1.79 3.09 18.57
C GLU A 256 1.21 4.06 19.62
N ARG A 257 0.66 3.52 20.72
CA ARG A 257 -0.05 4.31 21.73
C ARG A 257 0.87 5.21 22.55
N TYR A 258 2.05 4.70 22.91
CA TYR A 258 2.94 5.38 23.86
C TYR A 258 4.07 6.16 23.20
N ILE A 259 4.50 5.78 22.00
CA ILE A 259 5.62 6.42 21.32
C ILE A 259 5.12 7.23 20.13
N ASP A 260 4.45 6.59 19.17
CA ASP A 260 4.11 7.24 17.89
C ASP A 260 3.11 8.39 18.07
N LYS A 261 1.93 8.12 18.64
CA LYS A 261 0.91 9.14 18.94
C LYS A 261 1.44 10.29 19.81
N LYS A 262 2.34 9.99 20.75
CA LYS A 262 2.94 11.01 21.62
C LYS A 262 3.97 11.86 20.89
N SER A 263 4.73 11.27 19.97
CA SER A 263 5.67 11.99 19.10
C SER A 263 4.95 12.97 18.19
N VAL A 264 3.82 12.56 17.59
CA VAL A 264 2.97 13.45 16.79
C VAL A 264 2.37 14.58 17.64
N ALA A 265 1.92 14.28 18.86
CA ALA A 265 1.42 15.30 19.77
C ALA A 265 2.49 16.32 20.17
N LEU A 266 3.72 15.86 20.41
CA LEU A 266 4.86 16.73 20.69
C LEU A 266 5.20 17.63 19.48
N ALA A 267 5.20 17.08 18.27
CA ALA A 267 5.47 17.84 17.05
C ALA A 267 4.42 18.96 16.83
N ARG A 268 3.13 18.63 17.01
CA ARG A 268 2.04 19.63 16.93
C ARG A 268 2.17 20.70 18.00
N TRP A 269 2.51 20.31 19.24
CA TRP A 269 2.74 21.27 20.32
C TRP A 269 3.89 22.23 19.97
N ALA A 270 5.00 21.71 19.44
CA ALA A 270 6.13 22.53 19.02
C ALA A 270 5.75 23.48 17.86
N GLU A 271 5.00 23.00 16.86
CA GLU A 271 4.48 23.83 15.77
C GLU A 271 3.63 24.99 16.30
N THR A 272 2.70 24.74 17.22
CA THR A 272 1.88 25.81 17.81
C THR A 272 2.69 26.85 18.57
N LYS A 273 3.82 26.45 19.17
CA LYS A 273 4.69 27.37 19.92
C LYS A 273 5.63 28.18 19.04
N LEU A 274 5.92 27.72 17.83
CA LEU A 274 6.81 28.39 16.88
C LEU A 274 6.07 29.34 15.92
N LEU A 275 4.77 29.12 15.72
CA LEU A 275 3.92 29.97 14.88
C LEU A 275 3.21 31.10 15.68
N GLU A 276 3.31 31.08 17.01
CA GLU A 276 3.00 32.21 17.91
C GLU A 276 4.15 33.22 17.94
#